data_AF-A0A6T7HUH1-F1
#
_entry.id   AF-A0A6T7HUH1-F1
#
_cell.length_a   1.000
_cell.length_b   1.000
_cell.length_c   1.000
_cell.angle_alpha   90.00
_cell.angle_beta   90.00
_cell.angle_gamma   90.00
#
_symmetry.space_group_name_H-M   'P 1'
#
loop_
_entity.id
_entity.type
_entity.pdbx_description
1 polymer ?
#
loop_
_entity_poly.entity_id
_entity_poly.type
_entity_poly.pdbx_seq_one_letter_code
_entity_poly.pdbx_strand_id
1 'polypeptide(L)'
;MVMASSSSSALPLIAGVGAAAVGISIGLLQWDAVSKRLLSSEKLYAKRKASQQWTHQNCLEKARLALRQYLAGGTTIYNTDMDDIMTDLLTEKDEIQALLADMKFGDKKSEASDATVPYIVDIALDEKDERHKREYFLYLAFCTEENVTRRVQVPLVEFGVALAQIFEDQMTSTALCFVADASSGLATEVVGQVLQKCNAGVALVQEPLWMMSLACLIQKRLISAAKMEKILFGLCRLEAWRVRDQVGESRTVVFTLPGQSCTSALLPLLQKAFPCERHVFAYDGCINSVSRGLALRKQPEHCRRVAPDVTDVDLLTTEIMSMPRAVSATCPLSSVVVAQHSGLRDELAKIPGNHADTVEAWMSSVNTFLIMKENEKENDYLPFVLRMGFLMGATGTIGNGLKDVSDLSLMNLLQYVTGSRSRPIREEIVDAARQVLLEVQTSCIETVKGFNNFSEAQTLAIEDCVFVHKSILIGDKTLVDTVQPMKEWSLKAAKKMTGCSCCAPEDEEDEDEEERSESKTSSSGGALDMSVPGAFASGLGQRANYVDGKAGFAFDPSKFT
;
A
#
# COMPACT_ATOMS: atom_id res chain seq x y z
N MET A 1 44.54 49.73 -46.78
CA MET A 1 44.07 50.06 -45.42
C MET A 1 43.55 48.77 -44.82
N VAL A 2 44.41 48.09 -44.07
CA VAL A 2 44.26 46.76 -43.46
C VAL A 2 44.78 46.89 -42.03
N MET A 3 44.31 46.01 -41.13
CA MET A 3 44.67 45.79 -39.70
C MET A 3 43.73 46.44 -38.69
N ALA A 4 43.36 45.85 -37.55
CA ALA A 4 43.46 44.48 -37.00
C ALA A 4 42.73 44.45 -35.62
N SER A 5 42.32 43.24 -35.18
CA SER A 5 42.00 42.82 -33.79
C SER A 5 40.75 43.43 -33.11
N SER A 6 39.93 42.71 -32.35
CA SER A 6 40.28 41.78 -31.28
C SER A 6 39.19 40.74 -30.99
N SER A 7 39.65 39.60 -30.49
CA SER A 7 38.97 38.41 -30.00
C SER A 7 38.35 38.58 -28.61
N SER A 8 37.21 37.93 -28.34
CA SER A 8 36.84 37.50 -26.97
C SER A 8 36.00 36.21 -27.02
N SER A 9 36.70 35.08 -26.89
CA SER A 9 36.33 33.88 -26.14
C SER A 9 34.86 33.62 -25.83
N ALA A 10 34.26 32.71 -26.59
CA ALA A 10 33.22 31.81 -26.11
C ALA A 10 33.89 30.65 -25.34
N LEU A 11 33.50 30.43 -24.09
CA LEU A 11 33.81 29.24 -23.28
C LEU A 11 32.50 28.74 -22.61
N PRO A 12 32.40 27.44 -22.31
CA PRO A 12 31.16 26.67 -22.39
C PRO A 12 30.39 26.65 -21.06
N LEU A 13 29.09 26.96 -21.16
CA LEU A 13 28.13 26.97 -20.07
C LEU A 13 27.43 25.60 -19.95
N ILE A 14 28.19 24.50 -19.84
CA ILE A 14 27.61 23.15 -19.68
C ILE A 14 28.26 22.35 -18.51
N ALA A 15 29.35 22.84 -17.89
CA ALA A 15 29.98 22.13 -16.75
C ALA A 15 29.38 22.47 -15.35
N GLY A 16 28.48 23.45 -15.24
CA GLY A 16 28.05 24.03 -13.95
C GLY A 16 27.00 23.24 -13.16
N VAL A 17 26.15 22.44 -13.83
CA VAL A 17 25.01 21.77 -13.15
C VAL A 17 25.48 20.53 -12.37
N GLY A 18 26.55 19.87 -12.82
CA GLY A 18 27.14 18.72 -12.11
C GLY A 18 27.86 19.13 -10.82
N ALA A 19 28.63 20.22 -10.85
CA ALA A 19 29.41 20.66 -9.69
C ALA A 19 28.54 21.25 -8.56
N ALA A 20 27.45 21.95 -8.89
CA ALA A 20 26.53 22.48 -7.89
C ALA A 20 25.74 21.37 -7.18
N ALA A 21 25.30 20.34 -7.90
CA ALA A 21 24.61 19.18 -7.32
C ALA A 21 25.54 18.36 -6.41
N VAL A 22 26.80 18.15 -6.80
CA VAL A 22 27.81 17.46 -5.99
C VAL A 22 28.21 18.30 -4.77
N GLY A 23 28.37 19.62 -4.92
CA GLY A 23 28.66 20.55 -3.81
C GLY A 23 27.55 20.62 -2.75
N ILE A 24 26.28 20.65 -3.17
CA ILE A 24 25.13 20.59 -2.27
C ILE A 24 25.05 19.22 -1.57
N SER A 25 25.33 18.13 -2.29
CA SER A 25 25.30 16.77 -1.73
C SER A 25 26.41 16.53 -0.69
N ILE A 26 27.63 17.01 -0.94
CA ILE A 26 28.74 16.96 0.01
C ILE A 26 28.46 17.87 1.21
N GLY A 27 27.87 19.05 0.99
CA GLY A 27 27.36 19.92 2.04
C GLY A 27 26.36 19.19 2.92
N LEU A 28 25.30 18.61 2.36
CA LEU A 28 24.26 17.91 3.14
C LEU A 28 24.81 16.73 3.98
N LEU A 29 25.79 15.97 3.47
CA LEU A 29 26.44 14.88 4.21
C LEU A 29 27.31 15.39 5.36
N GLN A 30 28.08 16.48 5.14
CA GLN A 30 28.84 17.13 6.20
C GLN A 30 27.91 17.74 7.26
N TRP A 31 26.75 18.26 6.84
CA TRP A 31 25.77 18.85 7.73
C TRP A 31 25.07 17.82 8.63
N ASP A 32 24.80 16.58 8.18
CA ASP A 32 24.26 15.53 9.07
C ASP A 32 25.30 15.12 10.12
N ALA A 33 26.55 14.91 9.72
CA ALA A 33 27.63 14.56 10.65
C ALA A 33 27.89 15.68 11.69
N VAL A 34 27.85 16.95 11.26
CA VAL A 34 27.95 18.11 12.15
C VAL A 34 26.71 18.23 13.03
N SER A 35 25.51 18.02 12.49
CA SER A 35 24.25 18.07 13.25
C SER A 35 24.24 17.03 14.36
N LYS A 36 24.70 15.79 14.08
CA LYS A 36 24.84 14.73 15.08
C LYS A 36 25.78 15.08 16.22
N ARG A 37 26.82 15.88 15.95
CA ARG A 37 27.79 16.31 16.97
C ARG A 37 27.29 17.51 17.79
N LEU A 38 26.50 18.39 17.19
CA LEU A 38 26.07 19.65 17.79
C LEU A 38 24.69 19.61 18.45
N LEU A 39 23.79 18.75 17.97
CA LEU A 39 22.41 18.67 18.42
C LEU A 39 22.23 17.51 19.40
N SER A 40 21.40 17.73 20.42
CA SER A 40 20.87 16.62 21.22
C SER A 40 20.02 15.69 20.33
N SER A 41 19.85 14.44 20.74
CA SER A 41 19.00 13.46 20.04
C SER A 41 17.60 14.02 19.74
N GLU A 42 17.02 14.78 20.67
CA GLU A 42 15.72 15.44 20.50
C GLU A 42 15.74 16.51 19.40
N LYS A 43 16.74 17.39 19.40
CA LYS A 43 16.86 18.44 18.37
C LYS A 43 17.18 17.84 17.01
N LEU A 44 18.01 16.80 16.95
CA LEU A 44 18.32 16.07 15.73
C LEU A 44 17.07 15.41 15.16
N TYR A 45 16.28 14.73 16.02
CA TYR A 45 15.02 14.12 15.63
C TYR A 45 14.01 15.16 15.11
N ALA A 46 13.84 16.28 15.82
CA ALA A 46 12.97 17.37 15.38
C ALA A 46 13.39 17.95 14.01
N LYS A 47 14.71 18.13 13.79
CA LYS A 47 15.25 18.56 12.49
C LYS A 47 14.96 17.55 11.38
N ARG A 48 15.16 16.26 11.63
CA ARG A 48 14.86 15.19 10.65
C ARG A 48 13.38 15.17 10.29
N LYS A 49 12.50 15.25 11.29
CA LYS A 49 11.05 15.32 11.09
C LYS A 49 10.64 16.50 10.21
N ALA A 50 11.19 17.70 10.47
CA ALA A 50 10.93 18.87 9.64
C ALA A 50 11.43 18.68 8.19
N SER A 51 12.63 18.10 8.02
CA SER A 51 13.18 17.79 6.70
C SER A 51 12.31 16.80 5.93
N GLN A 52 11.82 15.76 6.58
CA GLN A 52 10.95 14.74 5.97
C GLN A 52 9.60 15.34 5.57
N GLN A 53 8.99 16.15 6.43
CA GLN A 53 7.74 16.86 6.12
C GLN A 53 7.92 17.75 4.88
N TRP A 54 9.01 18.49 4.80
CA TRP A 54 9.34 19.31 3.64
C TRP A 54 9.55 18.48 2.37
N THR A 55 10.32 17.39 2.44
CA THR A 55 10.54 16.49 1.29
C THR A 55 9.22 15.88 0.82
N HIS A 56 8.38 15.43 1.74
CA HIS A 56 7.08 14.86 1.43
C HIS A 56 6.17 15.90 0.74
N GLN A 57 6.04 17.10 1.31
CA GLN A 57 5.24 18.19 0.72
C GLN A 57 5.72 18.54 -0.70
N ASN A 58 7.02 18.73 -0.89
CA ASN A 58 7.56 19.03 -2.21
C ASN A 58 7.31 17.95 -3.23
N CYS A 59 7.37 16.67 -2.83
CA CYS A 59 7.11 15.58 -3.74
C CYS A 59 5.62 15.47 -4.07
N LEU A 60 4.73 15.71 -3.10
CA LEU A 60 3.29 15.80 -3.35
C LEU A 60 2.98 16.94 -4.34
N GLU A 61 3.57 18.12 -4.14
CA GLU A 61 3.37 19.25 -5.07
C GLU A 61 3.91 18.96 -6.47
N LYS A 62 5.04 18.26 -6.58
CA LYS A 62 5.57 17.83 -7.88
C LYS A 62 4.66 16.83 -8.58
N ALA A 63 4.17 15.81 -7.86
CA ALA A 63 3.25 14.81 -8.42
C ALA A 63 1.92 15.47 -8.82
N ARG A 64 1.39 16.34 -7.98
CA ARG A 64 0.21 17.16 -8.25
C ARG A 64 0.40 18.01 -9.51
N LEU A 65 1.52 18.72 -9.62
CA LEU A 65 1.82 19.54 -10.80
C LEU A 65 1.92 18.68 -12.07
N ALA A 66 2.59 17.53 -11.99
CA ALA A 66 2.70 16.60 -13.13
C ALA A 66 1.32 16.09 -13.58
N LEU A 67 0.46 15.73 -12.63
CA LEU A 67 -0.91 15.30 -12.93
C LEU A 67 -1.75 16.43 -13.54
N ARG A 68 -1.67 17.64 -13.00
CA ARG A 68 -2.39 18.80 -13.56
C ARG A 68 -1.91 19.16 -14.96
N GLN A 69 -0.60 19.11 -15.20
CA GLN A 69 0.01 19.30 -16.51
C GLN A 69 -0.46 18.24 -17.50
N TYR A 70 -0.48 16.98 -17.08
CA TYR A 70 -0.99 15.88 -17.89
C TYR A 70 -2.46 16.05 -18.27
N LEU A 71 -3.31 16.30 -17.27
CA LEU A 71 -4.74 16.56 -17.47
C LEU A 71 -5.00 17.82 -18.32
N ALA A 72 -4.01 18.70 -18.50
CA ALA A 72 -4.12 19.87 -19.38
C ALA A 72 -3.61 19.59 -20.81
N GLY A 73 -3.26 18.35 -21.14
CA GLY A 73 -2.70 17.98 -22.44
C GLY A 73 -1.19 18.22 -22.55
N GLY A 74 -0.49 18.38 -21.43
CA GLY A 74 0.96 18.51 -21.36
C GLY A 74 1.47 19.84 -20.80
N THR A 75 2.79 19.91 -20.61
CA THR A 75 3.48 21.04 -19.97
C THR A 75 3.42 22.34 -20.79
N THR A 76 3.24 22.25 -22.10
CA THR A 76 3.17 23.39 -23.02
C THR A 76 1.82 24.10 -22.99
N ILE A 77 0.76 23.37 -22.68
CA ILE A 77 -0.62 23.87 -22.63
C ILE A 77 -0.98 24.32 -21.21
N TYR A 78 -0.43 23.64 -20.19
CA TYR A 78 -0.73 23.92 -18.80
C TYR A 78 -0.40 25.36 -18.39
N ASN A 79 -1.42 26.07 -17.91
CA ASN A 79 -1.31 27.36 -17.26
C ASN A 79 -2.13 27.31 -15.95
N THR A 80 -1.53 27.72 -14.84
CA THR A 80 -2.19 27.80 -13.53
C THR A 80 -3.43 28.68 -13.55
N ASP A 81 -3.40 29.77 -14.30
CA ASP A 81 -4.55 30.69 -14.37
C ASP A 81 -5.73 30.05 -15.13
N MET A 82 -5.43 29.18 -16.11
CA MET A 82 -6.46 28.43 -16.83
C MET A 82 -7.04 27.30 -15.98
N ASP A 83 -6.21 26.66 -15.15
CA ASP A 83 -6.65 25.62 -14.20
C ASP A 83 -7.72 26.16 -13.25
N ASP A 84 -7.52 27.38 -12.73
CA ASP A 84 -8.50 28.04 -11.87
C ASP A 84 -9.80 28.40 -12.59
N ILE A 85 -9.70 28.92 -13.82
CA ILE A 85 -10.87 29.34 -14.61
C ILE A 85 -11.71 28.12 -15.03
N MET A 86 -11.06 26.97 -15.25
CA MET A 86 -11.71 25.75 -15.72
C MET A 86 -12.28 24.86 -14.61
N THR A 87 -12.06 25.21 -13.34
CA THR A 87 -12.48 24.40 -12.20
C THR A 87 -13.77 24.95 -11.59
N ASP A 88 -14.86 24.19 -11.72
CA ASP A 88 -16.13 24.53 -11.08
C ASP A 88 -16.02 24.30 -9.56
N LEU A 89 -16.19 25.34 -8.76
CA LEU A 89 -16.29 25.23 -7.31
C LEU A 89 -17.73 24.96 -6.91
N LEU A 90 -18.03 23.76 -6.44
CA LEU A 90 -19.35 23.38 -5.96
C LEU A 90 -19.31 23.24 -4.43
N THR A 91 -19.94 24.18 -3.74
CA THR A 91 -19.95 24.24 -2.27
C THR A 91 -21.34 24.06 -1.69
N GLU A 92 -22.39 24.23 -2.50
CA GLU A 92 -23.75 24.05 -2.03
C GLU A 92 -24.11 22.57 -2.05
N LYS A 93 -24.79 22.12 -0.99
CA LYS A 93 -25.20 20.72 -0.83
C LYS A 93 -25.99 20.20 -2.04
N ASP A 94 -26.89 21.01 -2.59
CA ASP A 94 -27.73 20.63 -3.72
C ASP A 94 -26.91 20.45 -5.01
N GLU A 95 -25.85 21.25 -5.21
CA GLU A 95 -24.90 21.08 -6.32
C GLU A 95 -24.08 19.80 -6.16
N ILE A 96 -23.65 19.49 -4.95
CA ILE A 96 -22.93 18.24 -4.63
C ILE A 96 -23.84 17.03 -4.90
N GLN A 97 -25.11 17.08 -4.47
CA GLN A 97 -26.07 16.01 -4.75
C GLN A 97 -26.36 15.87 -6.24
N ALA A 98 -26.49 16.98 -6.97
CA ALA A 98 -26.65 16.96 -8.42
C ALA A 98 -25.43 16.31 -9.11
N LEU A 99 -24.20 16.69 -8.71
CA LEU A 99 -22.98 16.08 -9.22
C LEU A 99 -22.94 14.57 -8.97
N LEU A 100 -23.30 14.13 -7.76
CA LEU A 100 -23.34 12.71 -7.41
C LEU A 100 -24.43 11.94 -8.18
N ALA A 101 -25.59 12.56 -8.43
CA ALA A 101 -26.64 11.99 -9.26
C ALA A 101 -26.21 11.83 -10.72
N ASP A 102 -25.45 12.81 -11.25
CA ASP A 102 -24.91 12.79 -12.61
C ASP A 102 -23.88 11.68 -12.84
N MET A 103 -23.20 11.19 -11.78
CA MET A 103 -22.26 10.07 -11.86
C MET A 103 -22.94 8.71 -12.11
N LYS A 104 -24.29 8.63 -12.05
CA LYS A 104 -25.11 7.45 -12.40
C LYS A 104 -24.59 6.11 -11.85
N PHE A 105 -24.30 6.07 -10.56
CA PHE A 105 -23.98 4.81 -9.89
C PHE A 105 -25.23 3.89 -9.91
N GLY A 106 -25.18 2.75 -10.61
CA GLY A 106 -26.24 1.72 -10.56
C GLY A 106 -26.86 1.27 -11.89
N ASP A 107 -26.73 2.03 -12.99
CA ASP A 107 -27.36 1.63 -14.25
C ASP A 107 -26.55 0.57 -15.00
N LYS A 108 -27.13 -0.63 -15.13
CA LYS A 108 -26.62 -1.73 -15.98
C LYS A 108 -26.52 -1.22 -17.41
N LYS A 109 -25.30 -0.96 -17.90
CA LYS A 109 -24.96 -0.72 -19.31
C LYS A 109 -26.12 -0.07 -20.09
N SER A 110 -26.46 1.17 -19.75
CA SER A 110 -27.12 2.02 -20.74
C SER A 110 -26.08 2.22 -21.84
N GLU A 111 -26.28 1.57 -22.99
CA GLU A 111 -25.39 1.56 -24.16
C GLU A 111 -25.11 2.96 -24.78
N ALA A 112 -25.51 4.05 -24.12
CA ALA A 112 -25.53 5.39 -24.71
C ALA A 112 -25.16 6.55 -23.75
N SER A 113 -24.56 6.28 -22.59
CA SER A 113 -24.19 7.35 -21.65
C SER A 113 -22.70 7.29 -21.33
N ASP A 114 -21.94 8.24 -21.90
CA ASP A 114 -20.58 8.67 -21.50
C ASP A 114 -20.55 9.23 -20.06
N ALA A 115 -21.16 8.51 -19.10
CA ALA A 115 -21.08 8.85 -17.69
C ALA A 115 -19.66 8.55 -17.23
N THR A 116 -18.81 9.56 -17.36
CA THR A 116 -17.39 9.48 -17.04
C THR A 116 -17.23 9.56 -15.53
N VAL A 117 -16.78 8.46 -14.92
CA VAL A 117 -16.41 8.43 -13.51
C VAL A 117 -15.18 9.32 -13.35
N PRO A 118 -15.20 10.33 -12.47
CA PRO A 118 -14.11 11.27 -12.39
C PRO A 118 -12.84 10.63 -11.82
N TYR A 119 -11.69 11.14 -12.26
CA TYR A 119 -10.41 10.91 -11.63
C TYR A 119 -10.28 11.76 -10.37
N ILE A 120 -9.76 11.16 -9.31
CA ILE A 120 -9.36 11.91 -8.12
C ILE A 120 -7.99 12.52 -8.37
N VAL A 121 -7.96 13.82 -8.62
CA VAL A 121 -6.73 14.55 -8.95
C VAL A 121 -5.93 14.83 -7.69
N ASP A 122 -6.59 15.37 -6.67
CA ASP A 122 -5.90 15.95 -5.53
C ASP A 122 -6.81 16.18 -4.33
N ILE A 123 -6.18 16.33 -3.16
CA ILE A 123 -6.81 16.81 -1.93
C ILE A 123 -5.93 17.93 -1.37
N ALA A 124 -6.46 19.15 -1.33
CA ALA A 124 -5.70 20.33 -0.91
C ALA A 124 -6.57 21.35 -0.18
N LEU A 125 -5.93 22.31 0.50
CA LEU A 125 -6.59 23.54 0.92
C LEU A 125 -6.76 24.44 -0.30
N ASP A 126 -7.86 25.17 -0.35
CA ASP A 126 -7.99 26.30 -1.27
C ASP A 126 -7.31 27.52 -0.66
N GLU A 127 -6.12 27.86 -1.16
CA GLU A 127 -5.36 29.03 -0.69
C GLU A 127 -5.96 30.37 -1.15
N LYS A 128 -6.83 30.34 -2.17
CA LYS A 128 -7.38 31.53 -2.84
C LYS A 128 -8.71 31.93 -2.24
N ASP A 129 -9.53 30.98 -1.77
CA ASP A 129 -10.79 31.30 -1.12
C ASP A 129 -10.58 31.73 0.34
N GLU A 130 -10.63 33.04 0.58
CA GLU A 130 -10.53 33.59 1.93
C GLU A 130 -11.64 33.12 2.87
N ARG A 131 -12.80 32.70 2.34
CA ARG A 131 -13.94 32.23 3.13
C ARG A 131 -13.72 30.82 3.68
N HIS A 132 -12.92 30.00 2.99
CA HIS A 132 -12.76 28.57 3.28
C HIS A 132 -11.30 28.17 3.56
N LYS A 133 -10.44 29.09 4.03
CA LYS A 133 -8.99 28.85 4.30
C LYS A 133 -8.64 27.62 5.16
N ARG A 134 -9.61 27.00 5.83
CA ARG A 134 -9.41 25.84 6.71
C ARG A 134 -10.06 24.56 6.18
N GLU A 135 -10.79 24.64 5.07
CA GLU A 135 -11.47 23.50 4.49
C GLU A 135 -10.61 22.85 3.42
N TYR A 136 -10.59 21.51 3.44
CA TYR A 136 -9.94 20.72 2.42
C TYR A 136 -10.94 20.41 1.32
N PHE A 137 -10.49 20.58 0.08
CA PHE A 137 -11.26 20.30 -1.11
C PHE A 137 -10.70 19.07 -1.82
N LEU A 138 -11.61 18.33 -2.45
CA LEU A 138 -11.32 17.26 -3.39
C LEU A 138 -11.39 17.83 -4.81
N TYR A 139 -10.33 17.61 -5.57
CA TYR A 139 -10.26 18.02 -6.98
C TYR A 139 -10.55 16.80 -7.86
N LEU A 140 -11.56 16.92 -8.69
CA LEU A 140 -12.05 15.88 -9.59
C LEU A 140 -11.86 16.32 -11.04
N ALA A 141 -11.45 15.39 -11.90
CA ALA A 141 -11.38 15.60 -13.34
C ALA A 141 -12.26 14.58 -14.07
N PHE A 142 -13.20 15.06 -14.85
CA PHE A 142 -14.00 14.26 -15.76
C PHE A 142 -13.28 14.22 -17.09
N CYS A 143 -13.00 13.01 -17.57
CA CYS A 143 -12.21 12.79 -18.77
C CYS A 143 -13.00 11.90 -19.73
N THR A 144 -12.97 12.27 -21.01
CA THR A 144 -13.25 11.37 -22.13
C THR A 144 -11.94 10.73 -22.59
N GLU A 145 -12.00 9.74 -23.50
CA GLU A 145 -10.80 9.07 -24.02
C GLU A 145 -9.74 10.05 -24.56
N GLU A 146 -10.17 11.19 -25.10
CA GLU A 146 -9.27 12.14 -25.77
C GLU A 146 -8.98 13.40 -24.93
N ASN A 147 -9.88 13.83 -24.05
CA ASN A 147 -9.78 15.14 -23.38
C ASN A 147 -10.43 15.20 -22.00
N VAL A 148 -9.91 16.08 -21.14
CA VAL A 148 -10.58 16.49 -19.90
C VAL A 148 -11.75 17.41 -20.25
N THR A 149 -12.97 16.98 -19.91
CA THR A 149 -14.20 17.70 -20.24
C THR A 149 -14.62 18.68 -19.15
N ARG A 150 -14.36 18.35 -17.88
CA ARG A 150 -14.77 19.17 -16.74
C ARG A 150 -13.83 18.96 -15.56
N ARG A 151 -13.52 20.03 -14.84
CA ARG A 151 -12.84 19.97 -13.54
C ARG A 151 -13.77 20.50 -12.47
N VAL A 152 -13.82 19.82 -11.33
CA VAL A 152 -14.71 20.18 -10.24
C VAL A 152 -13.94 20.15 -8.93
N GLN A 153 -14.15 21.17 -8.11
CA GLN A 153 -13.66 21.28 -6.75
C GLN A 153 -14.85 21.20 -5.79
N VAL A 154 -14.79 20.26 -4.83
CA VAL A 154 -15.86 20.02 -3.84
C VAL A 154 -15.30 19.92 -2.42
N PRO A 155 -16.02 20.37 -1.38
CA PRO A 155 -15.62 20.16 0.01
C PRO A 155 -15.42 18.67 0.33
N LEU A 156 -14.21 18.28 0.74
CA LEU A 156 -13.81 16.88 0.91
C LEU A 156 -14.73 16.12 1.87
N VAL A 157 -15.07 16.75 2.99
CA VAL A 157 -15.85 16.11 4.05
C VAL A 157 -17.31 15.91 3.61
N GLU A 158 -17.93 16.96 3.06
CA GLU A 158 -19.33 16.88 2.63
C GLU A 158 -19.50 15.93 1.46
N PHE A 159 -18.67 16.07 0.42
CA PHE A 159 -18.69 15.19 -0.73
C PHE A 159 -18.37 13.75 -0.35
N GLY A 160 -17.29 13.51 0.40
CA GLY A 160 -16.86 12.15 0.76
C GLY A 160 -17.87 11.40 1.62
N VAL A 161 -18.57 12.08 2.55
CA VAL A 161 -19.63 11.47 3.35
C VAL A 161 -20.88 11.18 2.51
N ALA A 162 -21.28 12.10 1.63
CA ALA A 162 -22.41 11.89 0.72
C ALA A 162 -22.14 10.73 -0.25
N LEU A 163 -20.94 10.67 -0.82
CA LEU A 163 -20.49 9.59 -1.68
C LEU A 163 -20.48 8.24 -0.95
N ALA A 164 -20.02 8.20 0.29
CA ALA A 164 -20.05 7.00 1.12
C ALA A 164 -21.49 6.50 1.33
N GLN A 165 -22.42 7.40 1.62
CA GLN A 165 -23.84 7.05 1.79
C GLN A 165 -24.41 6.40 0.53
N ILE A 166 -24.13 6.98 -0.65
CA ILE A 166 -24.58 6.40 -1.93
C ILE A 166 -24.05 4.99 -2.12
N PHE A 167 -22.76 4.75 -1.87
CA PHE A 167 -22.18 3.40 -1.99
C PHE A 167 -22.57 2.43 -0.88
N GLU A 168 -23.04 2.91 0.27
CA GLU A 168 -23.64 2.05 1.30
C GLU A 168 -25.05 1.61 0.90
N ASP A 169 -25.81 2.51 0.28
CA ASP A 169 -27.16 2.22 -0.23
C ASP A 169 -27.11 1.35 -1.49
N GLN A 170 -25.99 1.40 -2.23
CA GLN A 170 -25.77 0.61 -3.44
C GLN A 170 -24.87 -0.60 -3.18
N MET A 171 -25.42 -1.80 -3.33
CA MET A 171 -24.57 -3.00 -3.30
C MET A 171 -23.67 -3.06 -4.54
N THR A 172 -22.36 -2.90 -4.33
CA THR A 172 -21.34 -3.11 -5.37
C THR A 172 -20.91 -4.58 -5.39
N SER A 173 -20.79 -5.17 -6.58
CA SER A 173 -20.36 -6.56 -6.74
C SER A 173 -18.84 -6.74 -6.74
N THR A 174 -18.08 -5.66 -6.63
CA THR A 174 -16.61 -5.65 -6.65
C THR A 174 -16.05 -5.88 -5.25
N ALA A 175 -15.23 -6.92 -5.12
CA ALA A 175 -14.43 -7.15 -3.92
C ALA A 175 -13.19 -6.24 -3.93
N LEU A 176 -12.75 -5.83 -2.75
CA LEU A 176 -11.54 -5.03 -2.59
C LEU A 176 -10.44 -5.84 -1.91
N CYS A 177 -9.20 -5.57 -2.29
CA CYS A 177 -8.02 -6.11 -1.64
C CYS A 177 -7.00 -5.00 -1.39
N PHE A 178 -6.66 -4.74 -0.13
CA PHE A 178 -5.68 -3.70 0.23
C PHE A 178 -4.33 -4.31 0.53
N VAL A 179 -3.28 -3.85 -0.14
CA VAL A 179 -1.89 -4.28 0.07
C VAL A 179 -1.14 -3.20 0.83
N ALA A 180 -0.98 -3.40 2.13
CA ALA A 180 -0.18 -2.56 3.01
C ALA A 180 1.28 -2.96 2.93
N ASP A 181 2.11 -2.06 2.39
CA ASP A 181 3.53 -2.27 2.17
C ASP A 181 4.34 -1.77 3.39
N ALA A 182 5.21 -2.60 3.95
CA ALA A 182 6.21 -2.29 4.98
C ALA A 182 7.61 -2.77 4.55
N SER A 183 7.90 -2.65 3.25
CA SER A 183 9.07 -3.20 2.54
C SER A 183 9.73 -2.17 1.62
N SER A 184 9.57 -0.87 1.92
CA SER A 184 10.06 0.23 1.09
C SER A 184 9.59 0.15 -0.37
N GLY A 185 8.31 -0.17 -0.61
CA GLY A 185 7.74 -0.22 -1.96
C GLY A 185 8.08 -1.49 -2.74
N LEU A 186 8.70 -2.51 -2.11
CA LEU A 186 8.99 -3.79 -2.75
C LEU A 186 7.72 -4.58 -3.02
N ALA A 187 6.84 -4.68 -2.03
CA ALA A 187 5.57 -5.36 -2.18
C ALA A 187 4.71 -4.69 -3.23
N THR A 188 4.57 -3.36 -3.19
CA THR A 188 3.80 -2.63 -4.18
C THR A 188 4.31 -2.85 -5.60
N GLU A 189 5.63 -2.83 -5.81
CA GLU A 189 6.22 -3.13 -7.12
C GLU A 189 5.99 -4.57 -7.56
N VAL A 190 6.34 -5.55 -6.72
CA VAL A 190 6.28 -6.97 -7.07
C VAL A 190 4.84 -7.40 -7.30
N VAL A 191 3.95 -7.09 -6.35
CA VAL A 191 2.53 -7.44 -6.45
C VAL A 191 1.89 -6.70 -7.63
N GLY A 192 2.22 -5.42 -7.83
CA GLY A 192 1.71 -4.64 -8.95
C GLY A 192 2.08 -5.24 -10.31
N GLN A 193 3.38 -5.51 -10.52
CA GLN A 193 3.86 -6.09 -11.78
C GLN A 193 3.31 -7.50 -12.01
N VAL A 194 3.28 -8.34 -10.97
CA VAL A 194 2.73 -9.70 -11.07
C VAL A 194 1.27 -9.63 -11.51
N LEU A 195 0.43 -8.87 -10.81
CA LEU A 195 -1.01 -8.83 -11.09
C LEU A 195 -1.34 -8.21 -12.46
N GLN A 196 -0.62 -7.16 -12.87
CA GLN A 196 -0.81 -6.52 -14.18
C GLN A 196 -0.39 -7.45 -15.33
N LYS A 197 0.78 -8.08 -15.23
CA LYS A 197 1.35 -8.86 -16.34
C LYS A 197 0.82 -10.29 -16.42
N CYS A 198 0.41 -10.91 -15.32
CA CYS A 198 -0.13 -12.27 -15.34
C CYS A 198 -1.62 -12.35 -15.70
N ASN A 199 -2.30 -11.21 -15.83
CA ASN A 199 -3.72 -11.11 -16.17
C ASN A 199 -4.60 -11.98 -15.25
N ALA A 200 -4.42 -11.87 -13.93
CA ALA A 200 -5.19 -12.62 -12.93
C ALA A 200 -6.68 -12.21 -12.83
N GLY A 201 -7.19 -11.44 -13.79
CA GLY A 201 -8.56 -10.94 -13.81
C GLY A 201 -8.87 -9.94 -12.69
N VAL A 202 -7.85 -9.25 -12.18
CA VAL A 202 -8.00 -8.20 -11.16
C VAL A 202 -7.63 -6.84 -11.76
N ALA A 203 -8.31 -5.78 -11.31
CA ALA A 203 -7.88 -4.41 -11.59
C ALA A 203 -6.94 -3.94 -10.48
N LEU A 204 -5.94 -3.13 -10.82
CA LEU A 204 -4.96 -2.60 -9.88
C LEU A 204 -5.07 -1.08 -9.79
N VAL A 205 -5.25 -0.56 -8.57
CA VAL A 205 -5.09 0.86 -8.24
C VAL A 205 -3.80 1.00 -7.44
N GLN A 206 -2.74 1.44 -8.12
CA GLN A 206 -1.39 1.46 -7.55
C GLN A 206 -1.04 2.81 -6.93
N GLU A 207 -0.61 2.82 -5.66
CA GLU A 207 -0.11 3.99 -4.91
C GLU A 207 -0.88 5.30 -5.17
N PRO A 208 -2.22 5.32 -5.04
CA PRO A 208 -3.01 6.49 -5.43
C PRO A 208 -2.59 7.73 -4.62
N LEU A 209 -2.27 8.82 -5.32
CA LEU A 209 -1.78 10.08 -4.73
C LEU A 209 -2.70 10.60 -3.61
N TRP A 210 -4.01 10.52 -3.78
CA TRP A 210 -4.97 11.00 -2.80
C TRP A 210 -4.90 10.26 -1.46
N MET A 211 -4.50 8.98 -1.44
CA MET A 211 -4.30 8.24 -0.19
C MET A 211 -3.12 8.81 0.62
N MET A 212 -2.07 9.32 -0.03
CA MET A 212 -0.98 10.02 0.66
C MET A 212 -1.50 11.30 1.33
N SER A 213 -2.32 12.08 0.62
CA SER A 213 -2.93 13.30 1.16
C SER A 213 -3.80 12.97 2.36
N LEU A 214 -4.65 11.94 2.27
CA LEU A 214 -5.44 11.48 3.42
C LEU A 214 -4.58 11.01 4.58
N ALA A 215 -3.50 10.26 4.33
CA ALA A 215 -2.57 9.83 5.38
C ALA A 215 -2.01 11.03 6.17
N CYS A 216 -1.67 12.12 5.47
CA CYS A 216 -1.23 13.38 6.08
C CYS A 216 -2.35 14.03 6.92
N LEU A 217 -3.59 14.07 6.42
CA LEU A 217 -4.73 14.61 7.16
C LEU A 217 -5.04 13.81 8.42
N ILE A 218 -4.96 12.47 8.34
CA ILE A 218 -5.17 11.54 9.45
C ILE A 218 -4.18 11.83 10.58
N GLN A 219 -2.90 11.96 10.26
CA GLN A 219 -1.88 12.19 11.27
C GLN A 219 -1.97 13.55 11.92
N LYS A 220 -2.28 14.58 11.13
CA LYS A 220 -2.53 15.92 11.65
C LYS A 220 -3.86 16.01 12.41
N ARG A 221 -4.67 14.95 12.39
CA ARG A 221 -5.99 14.85 13.03
C ARG A 221 -6.91 16.02 12.68
N LEU A 222 -6.84 16.45 11.41
CA LEU A 222 -7.61 17.61 10.94
C LEU A 222 -9.07 17.27 10.68
N ILE A 223 -9.37 15.99 10.48
CA ILE A 223 -10.71 15.44 10.28
C ILE A 223 -10.90 14.32 11.31
N SER A 224 -12.08 14.24 11.92
CA SER A 224 -12.41 13.20 12.89
C SER A 224 -12.33 11.80 12.25
N ALA A 225 -11.90 10.79 13.01
CA ALA A 225 -11.75 9.41 12.52
C ALA A 225 -13.01 8.88 11.81
N ALA A 226 -14.20 9.04 12.41
CA ALA A 226 -15.46 8.56 11.81
C ALA A 226 -15.76 9.17 10.42
N LYS A 227 -15.51 10.48 10.25
CA LYS A 227 -15.64 11.14 8.94
C LYS A 227 -14.59 10.65 7.96
N MET A 228 -13.36 10.43 8.42
CA MET A 228 -12.28 9.91 7.59
C MET A 228 -12.54 8.47 7.12
N GLU A 229 -13.13 7.63 7.96
CA GLU A 229 -13.58 6.28 7.58
C GLU A 229 -14.59 6.34 6.43
N LYS A 230 -15.59 7.23 6.51
CA LYS A 230 -16.54 7.47 5.41
C LYS A 230 -15.87 8.00 4.14
N ILE A 231 -14.98 8.98 4.27
CA ILE A 231 -14.23 9.54 3.12
C ILE A 231 -13.40 8.43 2.44
N LEU A 232 -12.65 7.63 3.21
CA LEU A 232 -11.88 6.51 2.68
C LEU A 232 -12.79 5.49 1.99
N PHE A 233 -13.93 5.17 2.60
CA PHE A 233 -14.91 4.27 2.01
C PHE A 233 -15.41 4.76 0.65
N GLY A 234 -15.90 6.01 0.60
CA GLY A 234 -16.44 6.62 -0.61
C GLY A 234 -15.40 6.72 -1.73
N LEU A 235 -14.19 7.20 -1.43
CA LEU A 235 -13.14 7.39 -2.44
C LEU A 235 -12.56 6.06 -2.95
N CYS A 236 -12.39 5.05 -2.09
CA CYS A 236 -11.99 3.72 -2.56
C CYS A 236 -13.05 3.10 -3.47
N ARG A 237 -14.34 3.26 -3.14
CA ARG A 237 -15.44 2.74 -3.97
C ARG A 237 -15.57 3.50 -5.29
N LEU A 238 -15.34 4.81 -5.30
CA LEU A 238 -15.30 5.61 -6.53
C LEU A 238 -14.18 5.16 -7.47
N GLU A 239 -12.96 4.99 -6.95
CA GLU A 239 -11.84 4.46 -7.74
C GLU A 239 -12.11 3.03 -8.23
N ALA A 240 -12.64 2.16 -7.36
CA ALA A 240 -13.00 0.80 -7.74
C ALA A 240 -14.08 0.77 -8.82
N TRP A 241 -15.02 1.73 -8.80
CA TRP A 241 -16.04 1.90 -9.82
C TRP A 241 -15.45 2.38 -11.13
N ARG A 242 -14.47 3.28 -11.10
CA ARG A 242 -13.75 3.76 -12.30
C ARG A 242 -13.04 2.62 -13.02
N VAL A 243 -12.35 1.74 -12.29
CA VAL A 243 -11.59 0.62 -12.88
C VAL A 243 -12.41 -0.68 -13.02
N ARG A 244 -13.74 -0.63 -12.80
CA ARG A 244 -14.58 -1.83 -12.78
C ARG A 244 -14.62 -2.56 -14.13
N ASP A 245 -14.45 -1.86 -15.23
CA ASP A 245 -14.49 -2.48 -16.56
C ASP A 245 -13.17 -3.22 -16.88
N GLN A 246 -12.13 -3.00 -16.05
CA GLN A 246 -10.86 -3.73 -16.08
C GLN A 246 -10.88 -4.99 -15.21
N VAL A 247 -11.89 -5.17 -14.34
CA VAL A 247 -11.97 -6.40 -13.53
C VAL A 247 -12.45 -7.58 -14.39
N GLY A 248 -11.67 -8.66 -14.39
CA GLY A 248 -12.02 -9.90 -15.08
C GLY A 248 -12.99 -10.78 -14.26
N GLU A 249 -12.89 -12.09 -14.44
CA GLU A 249 -13.71 -13.09 -13.73
C GLU A 249 -13.65 -12.94 -12.21
N SER A 250 -12.51 -12.52 -11.66
CA SER A 250 -12.27 -12.38 -10.22
C SER A 250 -13.03 -11.22 -9.56
N ARG A 251 -13.57 -10.28 -10.36
CA ARG A 251 -14.30 -9.08 -9.90
C ARG A 251 -13.65 -8.35 -8.72
N THR A 252 -12.32 -8.32 -8.69
CA THR A 252 -11.55 -7.78 -7.57
C THR A 252 -10.75 -6.58 -8.01
N VAL A 253 -10.80 -5.51 -7.21
CA VAL A 253 -9.92 -4.35 -7.33
C VAL A 253 -8.90 -4.39 -6.19
N VAL A 254 -7.61 -4.32 -6.56
CA VAL A 254 -6.48 -4.35 -5.63
C VAL A 254 -5.93 -2.95 -5.46
N PHE A 255 -5.88 -2.46 -4.23
CA PHE A 255 -5.26 -1.18 -3.87
C PHE A 255 -3.90 -1.45 -3.25
N THR A 256 -2.82 -0.92 -3.80
CA THR A 256 -1.54 -0.88 -3.09
C THR A 256 -1.42 0.45 -2.36
N LEU A 257 -1.11 0.39 -1.07
CA LEU A 257 -0.93 1.60 -0.28
C LEU A 257 0.34 2.33 -0.75
N PRO A 258 0.35 3.68 -0.74
CA PRO A 258 1.51 4.47 -1.12
C PRO A 258 2.71 4.31 -0.16
N GLY A 259 3.45 3.22 -0.35
CA GLY A 259 4.64 2.84 0.39
C GLY A 259 4.46 2.68 1.91
N GLN A 260 5.58 2.38 2.57
CA GLN A 260 5.61 2.09 4.01
C GLN A 260 5.37 3.30 4.91
N SER A 261 5.47 4.52 4.39
CA SER A 261 5.14 5.71 5.16
C SER A 261 3.66 5.75 5.52
N CYS A 262 2.78 5.50 4.54
CA CYS A 262 1.34 5.69 4.69
C CYS A 262 0.64 4.55 5.41
N THR A 263 1.22 3.34 5.38
CA THR A 263 0.65 2.13 5.98
C THR A 263 0.19 2.35 7.43
N SER A 264 1.04 2.93 8.29
CA SER A 264 0.68 3.16 9.70
C SER A 264 -0.53 4.08 9.92
N ALA A 265 -0.77 5.03 9.02
CA ALA A 265 -1.90 5.96 9.14
C ALA A 265 -3.18 5.40 8.49
N LEU A 266 -3.05 4.74 7.34
CA LEU A 266 -4.18 4.30 6.53
C LEU A 266 -4.74 2.94 7.00
N LEU A 267 -3.86 1.98 7.32
CA LEU A 267 -4.26 0.59 7.54
C LEU A 267 -5.35 0.44 8.63
N PRO A 268 -5.26 1.08 9.81
CA PRO A 268 -6.32 0.96 10.82
C PRO A 268 -7.68 1.48 10.36
N LEU A 269 -7.70 2.56 9.57
CA LEU A 269 -8.94 3.15 9.08
C LEU A 269 -9.51 2.39 7.89
N LEU A 270 -8.64 1.86 7.00
CA LEU A 270 -9.06 0.98 5.93
C LEU A 270 -9.67 -0.30 6.46
N GLN A 271 -9.08 -0.91 7.50
CA GLN A 271 -9.65 -2.09 8.15
C GLN A 271 -11.03 -1.81 8.74
N LYS A 272 -11.23 -0.65 9.38
CA LYS A 272 -12.54 -0.26 9.92
C LYS A 272 -13.56 0.08 8.84
N ALA A 273 -13.15 0.75 7.78
CA ALA A 273 -14.01 1.08 6.64
C ALA A 273 -14.38 -0.16 5.83
N PHE A 274 -13.50 -1.16 5.80
CA PHE A 274 -13.61 -2.38 5.01
C PHE A 274 -13.28 -3.64 5.82
N PRO A 275 -14.08 -3.97 6.86
CA PRO A 275 -13.79 -5.08 7.77
C PRO A 275 -13.94 -6.45 7.09
N CYS A 276 -14.77 -6.52 6.05
CA CYS A 276 -15.04 -7.76 5.31
C CYS A 276 -14.17 -7.93 4.05
N GLU A 277 -13.40 -6.91 3.68
CA GLU A 277 -12.54 -6.96 2.49
C GLU A 277 -11.19 -7.59 2.80
N ARG A 278 -10.44 -7.94 1.75
CA ARG A 278 -9.16 -8.62 1.91
C ARG A 278 -8.06 -7.61 2.24
N HIS A 279 -7.20 -7.98 3.18
CA HIS A 279 -6.01 -7.21 3.53
C HIS A 279 -4.78 -8.07 3.38
N VAL A 280 -3.75 -7.55 2.73
CA VAL A 280 -2.40 -8.12 2.65
C VAL A 280 -1.48 -7.18 3.40
N PHE A 281 -0.80 -7.69 4.42
CA PHE A 281 0.29 -6.96 5.06
C PHE A 281 1.61 -7.55 4.57
N ALA A 282 2.30 -6.80 3.73
CA ALA A 282 3.54 -7.22 3.12
C ALA A 282 4.72 -6.50 3.77
N TYR A 283 5.75 -7.25 4.17
CA TYR A 283 6.92 -6.70 4.82
C TYR A 283 8.19 -7.39 4.33
N ASP A 284 9.32 -6.72 4.53
CA ASP A 284 10.65 -7.31 4.40
C ASP A 284 11.45 -7.00 5.67
N GLY A 285 12.63 -7.60 5.83
CA GLY A 285 13.55 -7.25 6.90
C GLY A 285 13.86 -5.74 6.90
N CYS A 286 14.00 -5.14 8.08
CA CYS A 286 14.27 -3.71 8.20
C CYS A 286 15.54 -3.31 7.43
N ILE A 287 16.61 -4.13 7.50
CA ILE A 287 17.86 -3.89 6.76
C ILE A 287 17.62 -3.90 5.25
N ASN A 288 16.88 -4.89 4.74
CA ASN A 288 16.54 -4.97 3.31
C ASN A 288 15.73 -3.74 2.88
N SER A 289 14.77 -3.33 3.71
CA SER A 289 13.94 -2.15 3.49
C SER A 289 14.78 -0.87 3.47
N VAL A 290 15.78 -0.74 4.35
CA VAL A 290 16.76 0.36 4.35
C VAL A 290 17.60 0.32 3.07
N SER A 291 18.15 -0.85 2.71
CA SER A 291 18.96 -1.03 1.49
C SER A 291 18.22 -0.54 0.25
N ARG A 292 16.97 -1.01 0.09
CA ARG A 292 16.09 -0.63 -1.02
C ARG A 292 15.71 0.85 -0.95
N GLY A 293 15.34 1.36 0.21
CA GLY A 293 15.01 2.77 0.39
C GLY A 293 16.17 3.70 -0.01
N LEU A 294 17.41 3.30 0.27
CA LEU A 294 18.61 4.04 -0.15
C LEU A 294 18.86 3.95 -1.65
N ALA A 295 18.66 2.77 -2.24
CA ALA A 295 18.75 2.58 -3.68
C ALA A 295 17.77 3.50 -4.43
N LEU A 296 16.50 3.50 -4.00
CA LEU A 296 15.44 4.33 -4.59
C LEU A 296 15.77 5.82 -4.50
N ARG A 297 16.37 6.29 -3.39
CA ARG A 297 16.80 7.70 -3.25
C ARG A 297 17.90 8.10 -4.23
N LYS A 298 18.78 7.17 -4.61
CA LYS A 298 19.91 7.46 -5.51
C LYS A 298 19.56 7.34 -6.98
N GLN A 299 18.40 6.79 -7.35
CA GLN A 299 17.95 6.76 -8.74
C GLN A 299 17.45 8.16 -9.16
N PRO A 300 18.23 8.92 -9.96
CA PRO A 300 17.85 10.28 -10.35
C PRO A 300 16.65 10.30 -11.30
N GLU A 301 16.33 9.17 -11.94
CA GLU A 301 15.29 9.05 -12.96
C GLU A 301 13.87 8.98 -12.37
N HIS A 302 13.70 8.39 -11.18
CA HIS A 302 12.37 8.30 -10.54
C HIS A 302 11.87 9.63 -9.97
N CYS A 303 12.75 10.61 -9.78
CA CYS A 303 12.39 11.97 -9.34
C CYS A 303 12.29 12.97 -10.52
N ARG A 304 12.62 12.54 -11.75
CA ARG A 304 12.74 13.40 -12.94
C ARG A 304 11.95 12.88 -14.15
N ARG A 305 10.95 12.01 -13.97
CA ARG A 305 10.05 11.67 -15.09
C ARG A 305 9.25 12.92 -15.46
N VAL A 306 9.81 13.69 -16.39
CA VAL A 306 9.11 14.69 -17.20
C VAL A 306 7.99 13.93 -17.90
N ALA A 307 6.78 14.50 -17.89
CA ALA A 307 5.59 13.94 -18.53
C ALA A 307 5.99 13.33 -19.89
N PRO A 308 5.85 12.00 -20.08
CA PRO A 308 6.18 11.39 -21.35
C PRO A 308 5.27 11.95 -22.45
N ASP A 309 5.83 12.15 -23.64
CA ASP A 309 5.09 12.45 -24.87
C ASP A 309 4.45 11.15 -25.36
N VAL A 310 3.39 10.68 -24.69
CA VAL A 310 2.78 9.37 -24.90
C VAL A 310 1.26 9.49 -25.00
N THR A 311 0.70 8.78 -25.98
CA THR A 311 -0.72 8.81 -26.40
C THR A 311 -1.64 7.85 -25.63
N ASP A 312 -1.12 7.06 -24.67
CA ASP A 312 -1.90 6.07 -23.91
C ASP A 312 -2.28 6.62 -22.53
N VAL A 313 -3.57 6.88 -22.32
CA VAL A 313 -4.10 7.63 -21.18
C VAL A 313 -4.10 6.84 -19.87
N ASP A 314 -4.34 5.54 -19.92
CA ASP A 314 -4.52 4.71 -18.72
C ASP A 314 -3.18 4.26 -18.10
N LEU A 315 -2.19 3.99 -18.94
CA LEU A 315 -0.82 3.67 -18.48
C LEU A 315 -0.12 4.90 -17.89
N LEU A 316 -0.33 6.09 -18.50
CA LEU A 316 0.30 7.32 -18.02
C LEU A 316 -0.33 7.84 -16.72
N THR A 317 -1.65 7.76 -16.58
CA THR A 317 -2.33 8.16 -15.34
C THR A 317 -1.84 7.34 -14.16
N THR A 318 -1.72 6.02 -14.30
CA THR A 318 -1.23 5.15 -13.23
C THR A 318 0.22 5.47 -12.84
N GLU A 319 1.10 5.75 -13.81
CA GLU A 319 2.49 6.15 -13.50
C GLU A 319 2.59 7.57 -12.91
N ILE A 320 1.85 8.55 -13.44
CA ILE A 320 1.87 9.95 -12.98
C ILE A 320 1.22 10.11 -11.60
N MET A 321 0.19 9.32 -11.31
CA MET A 321 -0.49 9.32 -10.01
C MET A 321 0.36 8.64 -8.92
N SER A 322 1.40 7.89 -9.29
CA SER A 322 2.30 7.27 -8.34
C SER A 322 3.36 8.26 -7.84
N MET A 323 3.50 8.37 -6.52
CA MET A 323 4.54 9.17 -5.90
C MET A 323 5.92 8.54 -6.12
N PRO A 324 7.03 9.32 -6.14
CA PRO A 324 8.36 8.74 -6.17
C PRO A 324 8.52 7.76 -5.00
N ARG A 325 8.81 6.48 -5.30
CA ARG A 325 8.90 5.40 -4.31
C ARG A 325 9.86 5.70 -3.15
N ALA A 326 10.92 6.47 -3.41
CA ALA A 326 11.83 6.93 -2.37
C ALA A 326 11.12 7.73 -1.26
N VAL A 327 10.11 8.51 -1.60
CA VAL A 327 9.32 9.33 -0.67
C VAL A 327 8.33 8.46 0.08
N SER A 328 7.60 7.61 -0.65
CA SER A 328 6.65 6.66 -0.06
C SER A 328 7.33 5.68 0.91
N ALA A 329 8.63 5.42 0.72
CA ALA A 329 9.44 4.60 1.61
C ALA A 329 9.96 5.31 2.88
N THR A 330 10.00 6.65 2.95
CA THR A 330 10.91 7.33 3.90
C THR A 330 10.27 8.39 4.77
N CYS A 331 8.96 8.60 4.66
CA CYS A 331 8.26 9.54 5.54
C CYS A 331 7.77 8.80 6.80
N PRO A 332 8.36 9.01 7.98
CA PRO A 332 7.80 8.47 9.20
C PRO A 332 6.61 9.33 9.63
N LEU A 333 5.50 8.66 9.81
CA LEU A 333 4.21 9.30 9.96
C LEU A 333 3.68 9.27 11.42
N SER A 334 4.45 8.75 12.39
CA SER A 334 3.98 8.68 13.78
C SER A 334 5.03 9.09 14.82
N SER A 335 4.85 10.28 15.41
CA SER A 335 5.59 10.69 16.62
C SER A 335 5.15 9.95 17.89
N VAL A 336 4.07 9.17 17.82
CA VAL A 336 3.52 8.44 18.96
C VAL A 336 4.46 7.29 19.35
N VAL A 337 4.98 6.57 18.35
CA VAL A 337 5.93 5.46 18.56
C VAL A 337 7.20 5.94 19.26
N VAL A 338 7.79 7.03 18.77
CA VAL A 338 9.02 7.59 19.33
C VAL A 338 8.82 8.20 20.72
N ALA A 339 7.60 8.62 21.06
CA ALA A 339 7.27 9.12 22.40
C ALA A 339 7.06 7.99 23.44
N GLN A 340 6.63 6.80 22.99
CA GLN A 340 6.32 5.67 23.89
C GLN A 340 7.57 4.90 24.34
N HIS A 341 8.68 4.99 23.61
CA HIS A 341 9.90 4.23 23.91
C HIS A 341 11.06 5.15 24.31
N SER A 342 11.29 5.26 25.63
CA SER A 342 12.45 5.96 26.20
C SER A 342 13.74 5.31 25.68
N GLY A 343 14.53 6.04 24.89
CA GLY A 343 15.79 5.57 24.28
C GLY A 343 15.73 5.40 22.77
N LEU A 344 14.55 5.29 22.15
CA LEU A 344 14.43 5.11 20.69
C LEU A 344 15.01 6.31 19.92
N ARG A 345 14.85 7.53 20.46
CA ARG A 345 15.47 8.75 19.90
C ARG A 345 16.99 8.68 19.89
N ASP A 346 17.58 8.12 20.94
CA ASP A 346 19.03 8.01 21.09
C ASP A 346 19.60 6.98 20.13
N GLU A 347 18.91 5.84 19.95
CA GLU A 347 19.30 4.84 18.94
C GLU A 347 19.15 5.37 17.52
N LEU A 348 18.03 6.02 17.19
CA LEU A 348 17.84 6.67 15.88
C LEU A 348 18.93 7.72 15.60
N ALA A 349 19.43 8.42 16.62
CA ALA A 349 20.50 9.40 16.45
C ALA A 349 21.83 8.77 16.01
N LYS A 350 22.11 7.51 16.42
CA LYS A 350 23.31 6.76 16.01
C LYS A 350 23.27 6.43 14.52
N ILE A 351 22.10 6.11 13.98
CA ILE A 351 21.89 5.74 12.58
C ILE A 351 22.03 6.96 11.63
N PRO A 352 22.66 6.83 10.44
CA PRO A 352 22.67 7.89 9.40
C PRO A 352 21.26 8.41 9.09
N GLY A 353 21.07 9.72 8.89
CA GLY A 353 19.73 10.29 8.76
C GLY A 353 18.87 9.61 7.68
N ASN A 354 19.44 9.38 6.51
CA ASN A 354 18.80 8.68 5.40
C ASN A 354 18.42 7.21 5.69
N HIS A 355 19.12 6.53 6.59
CA HIS A 355 18.76 5.18 7.01
C HIS A 355 17.65 5.25 8.07
N ALA A 356 17.80 6.15 9.05
CA ALA A 356 16.88 6.32 10.17
C ALA A 356 15.44 6.61 9.71
N ASP A 357 15.28 7.41 8.67
CA ASP A 357 13.98 7.70 8.05
C ASP A 357 13.24 6.40 7.61
N THR A 358 13.95 5.50 6.93
CA THR A 358 13.39 4.23 6.44
C THR A 358 13.14 3.27 7.59
N VAL A 359 14.03 3.23 8.59
CA VAL A 359 13.85 2.43 9.82
C VAL A 359 12.60 2.89 10.57
N GLU A 360 12.41 4.20 10.73
CA GLU A 360 11.26 4.75 11.44
C GLU A 360 9.94 4.49 10.71
N ALA A 361 9.90 4.66 9.38
CA ALA A 361 8.72 4.34 8.58
C ALA A 361 8.40 2.83 8.61
N TRP A 362 9.43 1.98 8.55
CA TRP A 362 9.28 0.52 8.68
C TRP A 362 8.73 0.15 10.07
N MET A 363 9.33 0.65 11.15
CA MET A 363 8.88 0.39 12.52
C MET A 363 7.45 0.87 12.75
N SER A 364 7.09 2.07 12.26
CA SER A 364 5.74 2.60 12.39
C SER A 364 4.69 1.66 11.77
N SER A 365 4.98 1.12 10.60
CA SER A 365 4.08 0.24 9.86
C SER A 365 3.97 -1.14 10.49
N VAL A 366 5.09 -1.75 10.87
CA VAL A 366 5.10 -3.04 11.59
C VAL A 366 4.44 -2.92 12.95
N ASN A 367 4.74 -1.87 13.73
CA ASN A 367 4.08 -1.64 15.02
C ASN A 367 2.56 -1.50 14.87
N THR A 368 2.11 -0.76 13.85
CA THR A 368 0.67 -0.60 13.58
C THR A 368 0.02 -1.95 13.30
N PHE A 369 0.64 -2.77 12.44
CA PHE A 369 0.18 -4.13 12.18
C PHE A 369 0.11 -4.98 13.45
N LEU A 370 1.16 -4.94 14.28
CA LEU A 370 1.20 -5.72 15.53
C LEU A 370 0.14 -5.27 16.53
N ILE A 371 -0.06 -3.97 16.72
CA ILE A 371 -1.14 -3.44 17.57
C ILE A 371 -2.51 -3.91 17.05
N MET A 372 -2.72 -3.88 15.74
CA MET A 372 -3.97 -4.39 15.17
C MET A 372 -4.11 -5.90 15.40
N LYS A 373 -3.03 -6.66 15.30
CA LYS A 373 -3.02 -8.11 15.54
C LYS A 373 -3.24 -8.47 17.01
N GLU A 374 -2.65 -7.73 17.95
CA GLU A 374 -2.89 -7.89 19.38
C GLU A 374 -4.36 -7.67 19.74
N ASN A 375 -5.03 -6.75 19.03
CA ASN A 375 -6.45 -6.45 19.18
C ASN A 375 -7.35 -7.22 18.20
N GLU A 376 -6.88 -8.33 17.63
CA GLU A 376 -7.62 -9.14 16.65
C GLU A 376 -9.03 -9.53 17.13
N LYS A 377 -9.18 -9.81 18.42
CA LYS A 377 -10.49 -10.16 19.01
C LYS A 377 -11.50 -9.01 19.02
N GLU A 378 -11.01 -7.76 18.99
CA GLU A 378 -11.85 -6.56 19.03
C GLU A 378 -12.11 -6.00 17.63
N ASN A 379 -11.15 -6.17 16.71
CA ASN A 379 -11.23 -5.60 15.37
C ASN A 379 -11.45 -6.64 14.26
N ASP A 380 -11.43 -7.94 14.55
CA ASP A 380 -11.53 -9.03 13.57
C ASP A 380 -10.48 -8.95 12.43
N TYR A 381 -9.32 -8.33 12.68
CA TYR A 381 -8.29 -8.12 11.67
C TYR A 381 -7.43 -9.37 11.44
N LEU A 382 -7.71 -10.05 10.33
CA LEU A 382 -6.95 -11.22 9.87
C LEU A 382 -6.41 -11.02 8.44
N PRO A 383 -5.29 -10.29 8.28
CA PRO A 383 -4.67 -10.10 6.97
C PRO A 383 -3.88 -11.33 6.51
N PHE A 384 -3.68 -11.46 5.20
CA PHE A 384 -2.65 -12.31 4.63
C PHE A 384 -1.29 -11.63 4.83
N VAL A 385 -0.39 -12.31 5.54
CA VAL A 385 0.95 -11.79 5.86
C VAL A 385 1.93 -12.29 4.81
N LEU A 386 2.51 -11.37 4.04
CA LEU A 386 3.44 -11.67 2.95
C LEU A 386 4.86 -11.20 3.32
N ARG A 387 5.75 -12.15 3.60
CA ARG A 387 7.18 -11.84 3.73
C ARG A 387 7.81 -11.79 2.35
N MET A 388 8.25 -10.61 1.92
CA MET A 388 8.81 -10.42 0.57
C MET A 388 10.03 -11.29 0.32
N GLY A 389 10.86 -11.57 1.32
CA GLY A 389 11.99 -12.50 1.20
C GLY A 389 11.61 -13.93 0.80
N PHE A 390 10.37 -14.38 1.05
CA PHE A 390 9.90 -15.69 0.59
C PHE A 390 9.53 -15.68 -0.89
N LEU A 391 8.94 -14.58 -1.37
CA LEU A 391 8.59 -14.40 -2.78
C LEU A 391 9.82 -14.03 -3.64
N MET A 392 10.77 -13.31 -3.06
CA MET A 392 11.99 -12.84 -3.73
C MET A 392 13.19 -13.76 -3.51
N GLY A 393 13.01 -14.85 -2.76
CA GLY A 393 14.07 -15.82 -2.48
C GLY A 393 14.47 -16.60 -3.72
N ALA A 394 15.75 -16.98 -3.81
CA ALA A 394 16.22 -17.86 -4.87
C ALA A 394 15.57 -19.25 -4.71
N THR A 395 14.98 -19.76 -5.80
CA THR A 395 14.34 -21.07 -5.86
C THR A 395 15.24 -22.15 -5.24
N GLY A 396 14.77 -22.83 -4.19
CA GLY A 396 15.50 -23.91 -3.50
C GLY A 396 16.41 -23.51 -2.33
N THR A 397 16.52 -22.22 -1.96
CA THR A 397 17.32 -21.78 -0.79
C THR A 397 16.51 -21.63 0.50
N ILE A 398 15.19 -21.47 0.39
CA ILE A 398 14.26 -21.31 1.51
C ILE A 398 13.27 -22.47 1.44
N GLY A 399 13.32 -23.39 2.40
CA GLY A 399 12.50 -24.60 2.46
C GLY A 399 13.27 -25.86 2.85
N ASN A 400 12.59 -26.99 3.03
CA ASN A 400 13.19 -28.26 3.46
C ASN A 400 14.01 -28.97 2.35
N GLY A 401 14.43 -28.25 1.31
CA GLY A 401 15.12 -28.78 0.13
C GLY A 401 14.26 -29.55 -0.89
N LEU A 402 12.94 -29.66 -0.67
CA LEU A 402 12.01 -30.47 -1.49
C LEU A 402 10.91 -29.69 -2.23
N LYS A 403 10.55 -28.49 -1.76
CA LYS A 403 9.55 -27.61 -2.39
C LYS A 403 10.04 -26.16 -2.32
N ASP A 404 9.84 -25.43 -3.41
CA ASP A 404 10.19 -24.02 -3.50
C ASP A 404 9.18 -23.16 -2.74
N VAL A 405 9.63 -22.47 -1.69
CA VAL A 405 8.79 -21.58 -0.88
C VAL A 405 8.34 -20.35 -1.68
N SER A 406 9.07 -19.96 -2.73
CA SER A 406 8.68 -18.84 -3.60
C SER A 406 7.42 -19.15 -4.41
N ASP A 407 7.41 -20.30 -5.08
CA ASP A 407 6.26 -20.78 -5.85
C ASP A 407 5.00 -20.89 -5.00
N LEU A 408 5.13 -21.49 -3.81
CA LEU A 408 4.00 -21.63 -2.91
C LEU A 408 3.51 -20.28 -2.37
N SER A 409 4.43 -19.35 -2.08
CA SER A 409 4.07 -17.99 -1.67
C SER A 409 3.36 -17.23 -2.79
N LEU A 410 3.79 -17.40 -4.04
CA LEU A 410 3.18 -16.80 -5.22
C LEU A 410 1.76 -17.34 -5.45
N MET A 411 1.58 -18.66 -5.41
CA MET A 411 0.25 -19.27 -5.55
C MET A 411 -0.71 -18.79 -4.46
N ASN A 412 -0.25 -18.76 -3.20
CA ASN A 412 -1.05 -18.30 -2.07
C ASN A 412 -1.46 -16.83 -2.20
N LEU A 413 -0.52 -15.98 -2.64
CA LEU A 413 -0.79 -14.57 -2.91
C LEU A 413 -1.86 -14.43 -3.99
N LEU A 414 -1.68 -15.10 -5.13
CA LEU A 414 -2.63 -15.02 -6.24
C LEU A 414 -4.02 -15.54 -5.83
N GLN A 415 -4.09 -16.66 -5.11
CA GLN A 415 -5.37 -17.23 -4.62
C GLN A 415 -6.07 -16.27 -3.66
N TYR A 416 -5.31 -15.69 -2.73
CA TYR A 416 -5.85 -14.74 -1.78
C TYR A 416 -6.36 -13.48 -2.47
N VAL A 417 -5.54 -12.87 -3.33
CA VAL A 417 -5.88 -11.60 -3.99
C VAL A 417 -7.05 -11.78 -4.96
N THR A 418 -7.07 -12.84 -5.77
CA THR A 418 -8.18 -13.12 -6.70
C THR A 418 -9.45 -13.58 -6.00
N GLY A 419 -9.37 -13.99 -4.73
CA GLY A 419 -10.50 -14.59 -4.02
C GLY A 419 -10.89 -15.97 -4.56
N SER A 420 -9.97 -16.66 -5.25
CA SER A 420 -10.19 -18.01 -5.80
C SER A 420 -10.24 -19.03 -4.66
N ARG A 421 -11.43 -19.22 -4.06
CA ARG A 421 -11.66 -20.06 -2.87
C ARG A 421 -11.55 -21.56 -3.14
N SER A 422 -12.05 -22.00 -4.29
CA SER A 422 -12.24 -23.43 -4.62
C SER A 422 -11.65 -23.82 -5.97
N ARG A 423 -11.38 -22.85 -6.85
CA ARG A 423 -10.84 -23.10 -8.18
C ARG A 423 -9.34 -22.91 -8.16
N PRO A 424 -8.54 -23.91 -8.55
CA PRO A 424 -7.12 -23.70 -8.76
C PRO A 424 -6.93 -22.58 -9.79
N ILE A 425 -5.96 -21.72 -9.54
CA ILE A 425 -5.58 -20.71 -10.52
C ILE A 425 -5.06 -21.44 -11.74
N ARG A 426 -5.46 -20.97 -12.93
CA ARG A 426 -5.03 -21.57 -14.20
C ARG A 426 -3.51 -21.58 -14.24
N GLU A 427 -2.92 -22.71 -14.62
CA GLU A 427 -1.47 -22.92 -14.62
C GLU A 427 -0.74 -21.86 -15.47
N GLU A 428 -1.36 -21.46 -16.59
CA GLU A 428 -0.90 -20.38 -17.46
C GLU A 428 -0.67 -19.04 -16.73
N ILE A 429 -1.55 -18.69 -15.79
CA ILE A 429 -1.44 -17.46 -15.00
C ILE A 429 -0.31 -17.60 -13.99
N VAL A 430 -0.15 -18.78 -13.38
CA VAL A 430 0.93 -19.05 -12.43
C VAL A 430 2.28 -19.00 -13.12
N ASP A 431 2.41 -19.59 -14.31
CA ASP A 431 3.64 -19.59 -15.09
C ASP A 431 4.00 -18.19 -15.60
N ALA A 432 3.01 -17.42 -16.07
CA ALA A 432 3.21 -16.00 -16.40
C ALA A 432 3.68 -15.21 -15.16
N ALA A 433 3.05 -15.43 -14.00
CA ALA A 433 3.43 -14.77 -12.76
C ALA A 433 4.85 -15.15 -12.30
N ARG A 434 5.27 -16.41 -12.47
CA ARG A 434 6.65 -16.86 -12.21
C ARG A 434 7.66 -16.13 -13.09
N GLN A 435 7.37 -16.04 -14.39
CA GLN A 435 8.24 -15.36 -15.33
C GLN A 435 8.41 -13.87 -14.96
N VAL A 436 7.30 -13.21 -14.62
CA VAL A 436 7.32 -11.82 -14.15
C VAL A 436 8.10 -11.68 -12.85
N LEU A 437 7.93 -12.61 -11.91
CA LEU A 437 8.65 -12.59 -10.64
C LEU A 437 10.17 -12.69 -10.86
N LEU A 438 10.64 -13.53 -11.79
CA LEU A 438 12.06 -13.62 -12.15
C LEU A 438 12.60 -12.33 -12.78
N GLU A 439 11.82 -11.67 -13.63
CA GLU A 439 12.16 -10.35 -14.19
C GLU A 439 12.31 -9.29 -13.08
N VAL A 440 11.33 -9.24 -12.17
CA VAL A 440 11.32 -8.28 -11.06
C VAL A 440 12.44 -8.57 -10.08
N GLN A 441 12.74 -9.84 -9.78
CA GLN A 441 13.88 -10.23 -8.95
C GLN A 441 15.20 -9.72 -9.55
N THR A 442 15.40 -9.92 -10.85
CA THR A 442 16.61 -9.44 -11.55
C THR A 442 16.73 -7.92 -11.43
N SER A 443 15.66 -7.20 -11.75
CA SER A 443 15.63 -5.72 -11.66
C SER A 443 15.82 -5.20 -10.23
N CYS A 444 15.24 -5.88 -9.23
CA CYS A 444 15.40 -5.53 -7.82
C CYS A 444 16.83 -5.76 -7.34
N ILE A 445 17.45 -6.90 -7.70
CA ILE A 445 18.84 -7.20 -7.37
C ILE A 445 19.76 -6.13 -7.96
N GLU A 446 19.53 -5.72 -9.20
CA GLU A 446 20.28 -4.64 -9.86
C GLU A 446 20.07 -3.29 -9.16
N THR A 447 18.83 -2.95 -8.82
CA THR A 447 18.49 -1.72 -8.10
C THR A 447 19.23 -1.61 -6.78
N VAL A 448 19.30 -2.70 -6.02
CA VAL A 448 19.91 -2.73 -4.69
C VAL A 448 21.41 -3.04 -4.75
N LYS A 449 21.97 -3.33 -5.94
CA LYS A 449 23.39 -3.62 -6.14
C LYS A 449 24.25 -2.45 -5.65
N GLY A 450 25.13 -2.71 -4.69
CA GLY A 450 25.99 -1.71 -4.06
C GLY A 450 25.38 -0.98 -2.86
N PHE A 451 24.14 -1.28 -2.47
CA PHE A 451 23.49 -0.78 -1.26
C PHE A 451 23.41 -1.82 -0.13
N ASN A 452 23.63 -3.10 -0.46
CA ASN A 452 23.69 -4.20 0.51
C ASN A 452 24.98 -4.24 1.36
N ASN A 453 25.91 -3.30 1.17
CA ASN A 453 27.18 -3.27 1.87
C ASN A 453 27.10 -2.40 3.14
N PHE A 454 26.21 -2.75 4.07
CA PHE A 454 26.23 -2.14 5.40
C PHE A 454 27.47 -2.60 6.15
N SER A 455 28.15 -1.68 6.84
CA SER A 455 29.16 -2.12 7.81
C SER A 455 28.48 -2.84 8.97
N GLU A 456 29.20 -3.76 9.61
CA GLU A 456 28.69 -4.47 10.81
C GLU A 456 28.17 -3.48 11.87
N ALA A 457 28.88 -2.37 12.09
CA ALA A 457 28.44 -1.32 12.99
C ALA A 457 27.13 -0.62 12.57
N GLN A 458 26.88 -0.48 11.26
CA GLN A 458 25.60 0.08 10.76
C GLN A 458 24.46 -0.92 10.91
N THR A 459 24.72 -2.19 10.62
CA THR A 459 23.75 -3.29 10.81
C THR A 459 23.34 -3.37 12.28
N LEU A 460 24.31 -3.46 13.19
CA LEU A 460 24.07 -3.49 14.63
C LEU A 460 23.31 -2.24 15.11
N ALA A 461 23.67 -1.05 14.63
CA ALA A 461 22.94 0.17 15.01
C ALA A 461 21.47 0.17 14.55
N ILE A 462 21.17 -0.38 13.35
CA ILE A 462 19.80 -0.54 12.85
C ILE A 462 19.06 -1.57 13.70
N GLU A 463 19.68 -2.72 13.95
CA GLU A 463 19.10 -3.80 14.77
C GLU A 463 18.83 -3.33 16.20
N ASP A 464 19.80 -2.71 16.87
CA ASP A 464 19.65 -2.14 18.22
C ASP A 464 18.48 -1.16 18.29
N CYS A 465 18.34 -0.29 17.29
CA CYS A 465 17.24 0.65 17.22
C CYS A 465 15.88 -0.05 17.12
N VAL A 466 15.80 -1.11 16.33
CA VAL A 466 14.56 -1.89 16.22
C VAL A 466 14.32 -2.70 17.50
N PHE A 467 15.36 -3.29 18.11
CA PHE A 467 15.27 -4.00 19.38
C PHE A 467 14.74 -3.16 20.53
N VAL A 468 15.13 -1.88 20.61
CA VAL A 468 14.61 -0.94 21.61
C VAL A 468 13.10 -0.73 21.46
N HIS A 469 12.58 -0.88 20.24
CA HIS A 469 11.15 -0.89 19.98
C HIS A 469 10.55 -2.24 20.43
N LYS A 470 10.19 -2.34 21.72
CA LYS A 470 9.78 -3.57 22.44
C LYS A 470 8.74 -4.48 21.75
N SER A 471 7.94 -3.96 20.82
CA SER A 471 6.97 -4.75 20.05
C SER A 471 7.58 -5.43 18.82
N ILE A 472 8.75 -5.00 18.35
CA ILE A 472 9.37 -5.42 17.10
C ILE A 472 10.79 -5.88 17.42
N LEU A 473 10.99 -7.01 18.10
CA LEU A 473 12.37 -7.51 18.14
C LEU A 473 12.77 -7.86 16.66
N ILE A 474 14.06 -7.92 16.32
CA ILE A 474 14.52 -8.48 15.03
C ILE A 474 15.69 -9.42 15.32
N GLY A 475 15.59 -10.66 14.85
CA GLY A 475 16.55 -11.75 15.05
C GLY A 475 15.83 -13.08 14.81
N ASP A 476 16.31 -14.18 15.37
CA ASP A 476 15.70 -15.51 15.17
C ASP A 476 14.29 -15.66 15.78
N LYS A 477 13.81 -14.66 16.52
CA LYS A 477 12.50 -14.63 17.15
C LYS A 477 12.00 -13.20 17.32
N THR A 478 11.32 -12.63 16.30
CA THR A 478 10.38 -11.46 16.39
C THR A 478 10.08 -10.74 15.07
N LEU A 479 8.85 -10.18 14.99
CA LEU A 479 7.71 -10.86 14.35
C LEU A 479 7.69 -12.35 14.72
N VAL A 480 6.56 -12.92 15.10
CA VAL A 480 6.47 -14.39 15.22
C VAL A 480 6.58 -14.97 13.79
N ASP A 481 7.77 -14.86 13.21
CA ASP A 481 8.16 -15.38 11.92
C ASP A 481 8.33 -16.87 12.16
N THR A 482 7.32 -17.61 11.75
CA THR A 482 7.53 -18.60 10.69
C THR A 482 6.18 -19.07 10.21
N VAL A 483 5.52 -18.16 9.51
CA VAL A 483 4.56 -18.49 8.46
C VAL A 483 5.35 -19.22 7.35
N GLN A 484 5.77 -20.45 7.60
CA GLN A 484 6.32 -21.31 6.56
C GLN A 484 5.12 -21.89 5.82
N PRO A 485 4.93 -21.61 4.54
CA PRO A 485 3.86 -22.23 3.80
C PRO A 485 4.20 -23.73 3.69
N MET A 486 3.48 -24.56 4.44
CA MET A 486 3.75 -26.01 4.52
C MET A 486 2.82 -26.83 3.63
N LYS A 487 1.68 -26.28 3.20
CA LYS A 487 0.64 -26.98 2.44
C LYS A 487 -0.02 -26.04 1.43
N GLU A 488 -0.54 -26.61 0.34
CA GLU A 488 -1.55 -25.96 -0.50
C GLU A 488 -2.76 -25.68 0.39
N TRP A 489 -3.16 -24.41 0.52
CA TRP A 489 -4.33 -24.03 1.30
C TRP A 489 -5.37 -23.37 0.42
N SER A 490 -6.62 -23.63 0.74
CA SER A 490 -7.79 -23.00 0.12
C SER A 490 -8.52 -22.18 1.19
N LEU A 491 -8.95 -20.97 0.83
CA LEU A 491 -9.71 -20.08 1.70
C LEU A 491 -11.06 -20.70 2.05
N LYS A 492 -11.30 -21.03 3.32
CA LYS A 492 -12.64 -21.38 3.81
C LYS A 492 -13.31 -20.14 4.39
N ALA A 493 -14.58 -19.95 4.03
CA ALA A 493 -15.35 -18.74 4.34
C ALA A 493 -15.43 -18.44 5.84
N ALA A 494 -15.31 -17.15 6.20
CA ALA A 494 -15.73 -16.65 7.50
C ALA A 494 -17.23 -16.97 7.69
N LYS A 495 -17.55 -17.77 8.72
CA LYS A 495 -18.94 -18.13 9.04
C LYS A 495 -19.79 -16.86 9.15
N LYS A 496 -20.80 -16.75 8.27
CA LYS A 496 -21.79 -15.67 8.10
C LYS A 496 -21.94 -14.80 9.37
N MET A 497 -21.34 -13.62 9.39
CA MET A 497 -21.95 -12.48 10.08
C MET A 497 -22.86 -11.84 9.03
N THR A 498 -24.15 -12.14 9.10
CA THR A 498 -25.26 -11.43 8.44
C THR A 498 -24.96 -10.78 7.06
N GLY A 499 -25.12 -11.58 6.00
CA GLY A 499 -25.61 -11.14 4.69
C GLY A 499 -24.80 -10.11 3.89
N CYS A 500 -23.70 -10.53 3.25
CA CYS A 500 -23.31 -9.94 1.97
C CYS A 500 -23.92 -10.75 0.82
N SER A 501 -24.72 -10.09 -0.02
CA SER A 501 -25.36 -10.66 -1.21
C SER A 501 -24.36 -11.05 -2.32
N CYS A 502 -23.09 -10.69 -2.15
CA CYS A 502 -21.97 -11.12 -2.98
C CYS A 502 -21.65 -12.62 -2.85
N CYS A 503 -22.19 -13.28 -1.83
CA CYS A 503 -22.13 -14.73 -1.63
C CYS A 503 -23.49 -15.39 -1.91
N ALA A 504 -24.19 -14.97 -2.99
CA ALA A 504 -25.28 -15.77 -3.52
C ALA A 504 -24.77 -17.21 -3.68
N PRO A 505 -25.47 -18.22 -3.14
CA PRO A 505 -25.08 -19.60 -3.35
C PRO A 505 -25.14 -19.84 -4.86
N GLU A 506 -24.03 -20.25 -5.48
CA GLU A 506 -24.17 -21.14 -6.62
C GLU A 506 -24.94 -22.34 -6.05
N ASP A 507 -26.12 -22.62 -6.60
CA ASP A 507 -27.05 -23.63 -6.11
C ASP A 507 -26.32 -24.98 -5.93
N GLU A 508 -25.91 -25.28 -4.70
CA GLU A 508 -25.61 -26.65 -4.29
C GLU A 508 -26.97 -27.31 -4.12
N GLU A 509 -27.43 -28.00 -5.17
CA GLU A 509 -28.58 -28.91 -5.08
C GLU A 509 -28.31 -29.90 -3.94
N ASP A 510 -29.12 -29.80 -2.89
CA ASP A 510 -29.15 -30.67 -1.72
C ASP A 510 -29.35 -32.14 -2.16
N GLU A 511 -28.28 -32.94 -2.19
CA GLU A 511 -28.35 -34.40 -2.10
C GLU A 511 -28.07 -34.85 -0.65
N ASP A 512 -28.89 -34.40 0.29
CA ASP A 512 -29.03 -35.05 1.60
C ASP A 512 -30.25 -35.99 1.53
N GLU A 513 -30.08 -37.20 1.01
CA GLU A 513 -31.01 -38.31 1.30
C GLU A 513 -30.66 -38.95 2.64
N GLU A 514 -31.64 -38.84 3.53
CA GLU A 514 -31.87 -39.54 4.78
C GLU A 514 -31.31 -40.98 4.82
N GLU A 515 -30.72 -41.39 5.95
CA GLU A 515 -31.29 -42.51 6.72
C GLU A 515 -30.69 -42.67 8.13
N ARG A 516 -31.62 -42.52 9.10
CA ARG A 516 -31.85 -43.35 10.30
C ARG A 516 -30.83 -43.39 11.45
N SER A 517 -31.32 -42.73 12.49
CA SER A 517 -31.13 -43.04 13.91
C SER A 517 -31.39 -44.51 14.27
N GLU A 518 -30.43 -45.12 14.97
CA GLU A 518 -30.71 -46.15 15.97
C GLU A 518 -29.94 -45.86 17.27
N SER A 519 -30.74 -45.57 18.30
CA SER A 519 -30.36 -45.55 19.71
C SER A 519 -30.09 -46.96 20.24
N LYS A 520 -29.06 -47.14 21.09
CA LYS A 520 -29.16 -48.03 22.28
C LYS A 520 -27.99 -47.89 23.29
N THR A 521 -28.36 -47.38 24.47
CA THR A 521 -28.10 -47.92 25.82
C THR A 521 -26.67 -48.20 26.32
N SER A 522 -26.24 -47.32 27.24
CA SER A 522 -25.82 -47.56 28.64
C SER A 522 -24.79 -48.65 29.01
N SER A 523 -23.70 -48.23 29.67
CA SER A 523 -23.30 -48.74 31.00
C SER A 523 -22.17 -47.91 31.66
N SER A 524 -22.50 -47.29 32.78
CA SER A 524 -21.77 -47.08 34.05
C SER A 524 -20.22 -47.11 34.12
N GLY A 525 -19.66 -46.02 34.68
CA GLY A 525 -19.01 -46.04 36.00
C GLY A 525 -17.48 -46.12 36.08
N GLY A 526 -16.84 -45.10 36.70
CA GLY A 526 -15.50 -45.27 37.30
C GLY A 526 -14.61 -44.02 37.41
N ALA A 527 -14.58 -43.43 38.60
CA ALA A 527 -13.57 -42.61 39.30
C ALA A 527 -12.29 -42.05 38.61
N LEU A 528 -12.08 -40.74 38.86
CA LEU A 528 -10.84 -39.98 39.16
C LEU A 528 -9.47 -40.61 38.85
N ASP A 529 -8.65 -39.93 38.03
CA ASP A 529 -7.24 -39.66 38.37
C ASP A 529 -6.62 -38.51 37.54
N MET A 530 -5.76 -37.72 38.18
CA MET A 530 -4.91 -36.69 37.56
C MET A 530 -3.62 -37.31 37.04
N SER A 531 -3.25 -37.10 35.76
CA SER A 531 -1.84 -36.92 35.33
C SER A 531 -1.69 -36.75 33.80
N VAL A 532 -0.85 -35.79 33.42
CA VAL A 532 -0.18 -35.57 32.12
C VAL A 532 1.14 -36.39 32.14
N PRO A 533 1.89 -36.74 31.04
CA PRO A 533 1.75 -36.55 29.58
C PRO A 533 1.99 -37.82 28.70
N GLY A 534 1.63 -37.76 27.41
CA GLY A 534 2.45 -38.39 26.35
C GLY A 534 1.72 -39.17 25.23
N ALA A 535 1.93 -38.70 24.00
CA ALA A 535 2.17 -39.48 22.77
C ALA A 535 1.07 -40.37 22.13
N PHE A 536 0.70 -39.96 20.90
CA PHE A 536 0.26 -40.74 19.73
C PHE A 536 -0.93 -41.72 19.86
N ALA A 537 -2.07 -41.32 19.29
CA ALA A 537 -2.98 -42.25 18.62
C ALA A 537 -3.57 -41.60 17.36
N SER A 538 -3.13 -42.11 16.22
CA SER A 538 -3.68 -41.87 14.88
C SER A 538 -5.13 -42.33 14.81
N GLY A 539 -6.03 -41.43 14.43
CA GLY A 539 -7.41 -41.73 14.05
C GLY A 539 -7.73 -41.12 12.69
N LEU A 540 -7.62 -41.94 11.65
CA LEU A 540 -8.00 -41.63 10.27
C LEU A 540 -9.49 -41.33 10.18
N GLY A 541 -9.82 -40.05 10.00
CA GLY A 541 -10.97 -39.60 9.24
C GLY A 541 -10.43 -38.57 8.24
N GLN A 542 -10.60 -38.80 6.93
CA GLN A 542 -10.23 -37.84 5.90
C GLN A 542 -11.06 -36.56 6.09
N ARG A 543 -10.53 -35.63 6.88
CA ARG A 543 -11.04 -34.27 6.96
C ARG A 543 -10.63 -33.55 5.68
N ALA A 544 -11.61 -33.00 4.97
CA ALA A 544 -11.38 -32.19 3.79
C ALA A 544 -10.39 -31.05 4.08
N ASN A 545 -9.45 -30.82 3.16
CA ASN A 545 -8.28 -29.94 3.30
C ASN A 545 -8.63 -28.43 3.25
N TYR A 546 -9.53 -27.96 4.11
CA TYR A 546 -9.98 -26.56 4.14
C TYR A 546 -9.53 -25.84 5.42
N VAL A 547 -8.90 -24.66 5.28
CA VAL A 547 -8.50 -23.81 6.42
C VAL A 547 -9.57 -22.74 6.63
N ASP A 548 -10.27 -22.81 7.77
CA ASP A 548 -11.23 -21.79 8.23
C ASP A 548 -10.54 -20.45 8.39
N GLY A 549 -10.97 -19.43 7.63
CA GLY A 549 -10.52 -18.04 7.80
C GLY A 549 -10.86 -17.44 9.17
N LYS A 550 -11.51 -18.18 10.09
CA LYS A 550 -11.67 -17.83 11.51
C LYS A 550 -10.87 -18.73 12.47
N ALA A 551 -10.39 -19.90 12.04
CA ALA A 551 -9.57 -20.77 12.88
C ALA A 551 -8.10 -20.43 12.64
N GLY A 552 -7.35 -20.26 13.73
CA GLY A 552 -5.96 -19.78 13.70
C GLY A 552 -5.11 -20.40 12.58
N PHE A 553 -4.59 -19.49 11.75
CA PHE A 553 -3.51 -19.64 10.77
C PHE A 553 -3.67 -20.71 9.67
N ALA A 554 -3.38 -20.28 8.42
CA ALA A 554 -2.94 -21.17 7.32
C ALA A 554 -1.51 -21.75 7.54
N PHE A 555 -1.01 -21.69 8.77
CA PHE A 555 0.38 -21.91 9.16
C PHE A 555 0.41 -22.57 10.55
N ASP A 556 1.30 -23.53 10.76
CA ASP A 556 1.27 -24.43 11.93
C ASP A 556 1.78 -23.75 13.22
N PRO A 557 0.92 -23.48 14.22
CA PRO A 557 1.32 -22.87 15.48
C PRO A 557 2.11 -23.83 16.41
N SER A 558 2.19 -25.13 16.09
CA SER A 558 2.87 -26.13 16.93
C SER A 558 4.40 -26.13 16.78
N LYS A 559 4.93 -25.38 15.81
CA LYS A 559 6.37 -25.13 15.64
C LYS A 559 6.91 -24.03 16.57
N PHE A 560 6.04 -23.44 17.41
CA PHE A 560 6.33 -22.29 18.28
C PHE A 560 6.52 -22.67 19.77
N THR A 561 6.88 -23.91 20.07
CA THR A 561 7.33 -24.35 21.40
C THR A 561 8.74 -24.91 21.36
#